data_AF-A0A401SKM0-F1
#
_entry.id   AF-A0A401SKM0-F1
#
_cell.length_a   1.000
_cell.length_b   1.000
_cell.length_c   1.000
_cell.angle_alpha   90.00
_cell.angle_beta   90.00
_cell.angle_gamma   90.00
#
_symmetry.space_group_name_H-M   'P 1'
#
loop_
_entity.id
_entity.type
_entity.pdbx_description
1 polymer ?
#
loop_
_entity_poly.entity_id
_entity_poly.type
_entity_poly.pdbx_seq_one_letter_code
_entity_poly.pdbx_strand_id
1 'polypeptide(L)'
;MSLTGTIPVSYRGNMYNIPVCLWLLDSYPYNPPICFVKPTSTMMIKTGKHVDANGKIYLPYLHEWKHPHSDLYGLIQVMIVMFGEEPPVFSRPAATPQYPQYQATGPPTTSYMPGMPAGVTPYPSGHTNAGGFPGYPYPHSTSYPPTTGTAQHTPYPSQPPAAAVGPARDGTITEDMIRASLISAVSDKLRWRMKEEMDRAQAELDALKRTEEDLKKGHQKLEMMVSNLDQEMADVEKNIEVLRKKDDELSIALEKMESQSENNDIDEVVVPTAPLYKQILNLYAEENAIEDTIFYLGEALRRDVIDLEVFLKHVRLLSRKQFQLRALMQKARKTAGLSDLY
;
A
#
# COMPACT_ATOMS: atom_id res chain seq x y z
N MET A 1 8.91 15.72 3.79
CA MET A 1 7.51 15.38 4.17
C MET A 1 6.84 14.61 3.02
N SER A 2 5.84 13.75 3.24
CA SER A 2 5.10 13.10 2.13
C SER A 2 3.58 13.10 2.33
N LEU A 3 2.84 13.22 1.23
CA LEU A 3 1.40 13.09 1.16
C LEU A 3 1.08 11.74 0.53
N THR A 4 0.47 10.84 1.29
CA THR A 4 0.11 9.48 0.84
C THR A 4 -1.38 9.28 0.98
N GLY A 5 -2.01 8.76 -0.06
CA GLY A 5 -3.46 8.55 -0.08
C GLY A 5 -3.91 7.99 -1.41
N THR A 6 -5.18 8.19 -1.73
CA THR A 6 -5.77 7.79 -3.01
C THR A 6 -6.36 8.99 -3.73
N ILE A 7 -6.31 8.97 -5.06
CA ILE A 7 -7.00 9.95 -5.92
C ILE A 7 -8.10 9.25 -6.72
N PRO A 8 -9.31 9.84 -6.82
CA PRO A 8 -10.40 9.27 -7.60
C PRO A 8 -10.18 9.52 -9.09
N VAL A 9 -10.08 8.45 -9.87
CA VAL A 9 -9.82 8.48 -11.31
C VAL A 9 -10.93 7.76 -12.05
N SER A 10 -11.53 8.41 -13.05
CA SER A 10 -12.52 7.78 -13.91
C SER A 10 -11.84 7.08 -15.08
N TYR A 11 -12.06 5.78 -15.24
CA TYR A 11 -11.56 4.99 -16.37
C TYR A 11 -12.68 4.10 -16.91
N ARG A 12 -12.99 4.23 -18.20
CA ARG A 12 -14.05 3.46 -18.90
C ARG A 12 -15.41 3.47 -18.17
N GLY A 13 -15.79 4.62 -17.61
CA GLY A 13 -17.08 4.80 -16.93
C GLY A 13 -17.12 4.35 -15.46
N ASN A 14 -16.04 3.74 -14.94
CA ASN A 14 -15.93 3.37 -13.53
C ASN A 14 -14.94 4.29 -12.81
N MET A 15 -15.20 4.57 -11.53
CA MET A 15 -14.30 5.35 -10.67
C MET A 15 -13.40 4.41 -9.87
N TYR A 16 -12.10 4.63 -9.96
CA TYR A 16 -11.06 3.88 -9.25
C TYR A 16 -10.28 4.79 -8.30
N ASN A 17 -9.98 4.28 -7.12
CA ASN A 17 -9.17 5.00 -6.14
C ASN A 17 -7.71 4.59 -6.33
N ILE A 18 -6.92 5.43 -7.01
CA ILE A 18 -5.53 5.12 -7.35
C ILE A 18 -4.62 5.56 -6.21
N PRO A 19 -3.87 4.63 -5.59
CA PRO A 19 -2.97 4.96 -4.49
C PRO A 19 -1.71 5.68 -4.98
N VAL A 20 -1.47 6.87 -4.42
CA VAL A 20 -0.34 7.75 -4.77
C VAL A 20 0.40 8.23 -3.53
N CYS A 21 1.67 8.54 -3.70
CA CYS A 21 2.55 9.07 -2.68
C CYS A 21 3.39 10.21 -3.29
N LEU A 22 3.20 11.43 -2.78
CA LEU A 22 3.89 12.63 -3.22
C LEU A 22 4.89 13.06 -2.16
N TRP A 23 6.18 12.95 -2.46
CA TRP A 23 7.26 13.40 -1.58
C TRP A 23 7.56 14.87 -1.82
N LEU A 24 7.41 15.68 -0.78
CA LEU A 24 7.78 17.09 -0.77
C LEU A 24 9.21 17.22 -0.25
N LEU A 25 10.07 17.76 -1.11
CA LEU A 25 11.45 18.12 -0.77
C LEU A 25 11.46 19.38 0.09
N ASP A 26 12.55 19.62 0.82
CA ASP A 26 12.70 20.79 1.70
C ASP A 26 12.72 22.12 0.93
N SER A 27 12.93 22.05 -0.39
CA SER A 27 12.90 23.18 -1.33
C SER A 27 11.53 23.40 -1.99
N TYR A 28 10.49 22.69 -1.58
CA TYR A 28 9.12 22.95 -2.02
C TYR A 28 8.65 24.34 -1.53
N PRO A 29 7.95 25.16 -2.34
CA PRO A 29 7.36 24.85 -3.65
C PRO A 29 8.25 25.17 -4.86
N TYR A 30 9.52 25.55 -4.69
CA TYR A 30 10.39 25.92 -5.81
C TYR A 30 10.82 24.72 -6.66
N ASN A 31 10.95 23.54 -6.03
CA ASN A 31 11.17 22.27 -6.73
C ASN A 31 9.91 21.40 -6.73
N PRO A 32 9.68 20.60 -7.79
CA PRO A 32 8.53 19.71 -7.89
C PRO A 32 8.59 18.58 -6.86
N PRO A 33 7.43 18.03 -6.47
CA PRO A 33 7.36 16.83 -5.65
C PRO A 33 7.80 15.57 -6.42
N ILE A 34 8.40 14.62 -5.71
CA ILE A 34 8.72 13.30 -6.28
C ILE A 34 7.52 12.38 -6.07
N CYS A 35 6.87 11.96 -7.16
CA CYS A 35 5.59 11.27 -7.11
C CYS A 35 5.71 9.78 -7.46
N PHE A 36 4.99 8.94 -6.72
CA PHE A 36 4.93 7.49 -6.95
C PHE A 36 3.49 6.96 -6.91
N VAL A 37 3.20 5.93 -7.69
CA VAL A 37 2.06 5.03 -7.45
C VAL A 37 2.45 3.97 -6.42
N LYS A 38 1.53 3.67 -5.50
CA LYS A 38 1.75 2.70 -4.41
C LYS A 38 0.76 1.54 -4.52
N PRO A 39 1.01 0.55 -5.39
CA PRO A 39 0.09 -0.58 -5.55
C PRO A 39 -0.11 -1.32 -4.22
N THR A 40 -1.34 -1.76 -3.96
CA THR A 40 -1.62 -2.70 -2.85
C THR A 40 -1.16 -4.12 -3.22
N SER A 41 -1.21 -5.06 -2.27
CA SER A 41 -0.84 -6.48 -2.50
C SER A 41 -1.61 -7.14 -3.64
N THR A 42 -2.81 -6.64 -3.94
CA THR A 42 -3.69 -7.12 -5.01
C THR A 42 -3.52 -6.37 -6.32
N MET A 43 -2.59 -5.41 -6.42
CA MET A 43 -2.35 -4.61 -7.61
C MET A 43 -0.97 -4.89 -8.23
N MET A 44 -0.80 -4.47 -9.48
CA MET A 44 0.47 -4.43 -10.21
C MET A 44 0.62 -3.09 -10.91
N ILE A 45 1.85 -2.58 -10.97
CA ILE A 45 2.19 -1.38 -11.73
C ILE A 45 2.12 -1.72 -13.21
N LYS A 46 1.42 -0.89 -13.97
CA LYS A 46 1.55 -0.86 -15.42
C LYS A 46 2.59 0.18 -15.79
N THR A 47 3.70 -0.28 -16.34
CA THR A 47 4.70 0.61 -16.94
C THR A 47 4.11 1.25 -18.19
N GLY A 48 4.42 2.53 -18.40
CA GLY A 48 3.86 3.29 -19.50
C GLY A 48 4.59 4.60 -19.70
N LYS A 49 4.00 5.49 -20.49
CA LYS A 49 4.59 6.79 -20.82
C LYS A 49 4.85 7.66 -19.59
N HIS A 50 4.00 7.50 -18.57
CA HIS A 50 4.00 8.36 -17.38
C HIS A 50 4.43 7.65 -16.10
N VAL A 51 4.71 6.34 -16.14
CA VAL A 51 5.07 5.56 -14.94
C VAL A 51 6.12 4.51 -15.27
N ASP A 52 7.19 4.46 -14.48
CA ASP A 52 8.25 3.44 -14.61
C ASP A 52 7.98 2.17 -13.79
N ALA A 53 8.88 1.17 -13.88
CA ALA A 53 8.75 -0.10 -13.18
C ALA A 53 8.77 0.02 -11.65
N ASN A 54 9.33 1.11 -11.12
CA ASN A 54 9.36 1.40 -9.68
C ASN A 54 8.10 2.16 -9.24
N GLY A 55 7.20 2.47 -10.17
CA GLY A 55 5.99 3.24 -9.92
C GLY A 55 6.25 4.74 -9.83
N LYS A 56 7.43 5.25 -10.21
CA LYS A 56 7.71 6.69 -10.23
C LYS A 56 6.95 7.33 -11.38
N ILE A 57 6.32 8.47 -11.09
CA ILE A 57 5.46 9.19 -12.03
C ILE A 57 6.25 10.28 -12.76
N TYR A 58 6.10 10.35 -14.08
CA TYR A 58 6.70 11.34 -14.97
C TYR A 58 5.60 12.05 -15.75
N LEU A 59 5.41 13.33 -15.45
CA LEU A 59 4.40 14.19 -16.09
C LEU A 59 5.07 15.45 -16.65
N PRO A 60 4.62 15.97 -17.80
CA PRO A 60 5.08 17.27 -18.31
C PRO A 60 4.96 18.37 -17.25
N TYR A 61 3.86 18.34 -16.46
CA TYR A 61 3.63 19.28 -15.36
C TYR A 61 4.70 19.24 -14.25
N LEU A 62 5.32 18.08 -14.01
CA LEU A 62 6.44 17.96 -13.07
C LEU A 62 7.76 18.47 -13.68
N HIS A 63 7.92 18.35 -15.00
CA HIS A 63 9.11 18.81 -15.72
C HIS A 63 9.15 20.33 -15.85
N GLU A 64 8.00 20.95 -16.10
CA GLU A 64 7.83 22.40 -16.27
C GLU A 64 7.43 23.12 -14.97
N TRP A 65 7.63 22.46 -13.82
CA TRP A 65 7.20 22.96 -12.52
C TRP A 65 7.84 24.33 -12.21
N LYS A 66 7.00 25.34 -11.95
CA LYS A 66 7.46 26.68 -11.62
C LYS A 66 6.51 27.38 -10.66
N HIS A 67 6.96 27.63 -9.43
CA HIS A 67 6.22 28.46 -8.48
C HIS A 67 6.12 29.92 -8.98
N PRO A 68 4.97 30.61 -8.83
CA PRO A 68 3.70 30.20 -8.23
C PRO A 68 2.68 29.59 -9.22
N HIS A 69 3.07 29.35 -10.47
CA HIS A 69 2.16 28.87 -11.51
C HIS A 69 1.85 27.37 -11.38
N SER A 70 2.76 26.60 -10.75
CA SER A 70 2.58 25.19 -10.46
C SER A 70 2.33 24.98 -8.97
N ASP A 71 1.27 24.23 -8.66
CA ASP A 71 0.93 23.77 -7.32
C ASP A 71 0.51 22.30 -7.29
N LEU A 72 0.32 21.76 -6.08
CA LEU A 72 -0.10 20.37 -5.87
C LEU A 72 -1.53 20.10 -6.36
N TYR A 73 -2.42 21.10 -6.30
CA TYR A 73 -3.79 20.95 -6.74
C TYR A 73 -3.85 20.71 -8.25
N GLY A 74 -3.17 21.54 -9.03
CA GLY A 74 -3.02 21.39 -10.48
C GLY A 74 -2.32 20.08 -10.84
N LEU A 75 -1.30 19.67 -10.07
CA LEU A 75 -0.65 18.37 -10.27
C LEU A 75 -1.64 17.20 -10.12
N ILE A 76 -2.48 17.21 -9.08
CA ILE A 76 -3.48 16.17 -8.86
C ILE A 76 -4.54 16.17 -9.97
N GLN A 77 -4.99 17.34 -10.43
CA GLN A 77 -5.91 17.44 -11.57
C GLN A 77 -5.31 16.81 -12.84
N VAL A 78 -4.04 17.12 -13.13
CA VAL A 78 -3.32 16.50 -14.26
C VAL A 78 -3.20 14.99 -14.07
N MET A 79 -2.88 14.50 -12.87
CA MET A 79 -2.84 13.06 -12.57
C MET A 79 -4.19 12.38 -12.85
N ILE A 80 -5.30 12.98 -12.45
CA ILE A 80 -6.64 12.42 -12.66
C ILE A 80 -6.94 12.25 -14.16
N VAL A 81 -6.65 13.27 -14.97
CA VAL A 81 -6.85 13.23 -16.42
C VAL A 81 -5.96 12.17 -17.06
N MET A 82 -4.66 12.21 -16.77
CA MET A 82 -3.69 11.30 -17.41
C MET A 82 -3.91 9.84 -17.01
N PHE A 83 -4.23 9.56 -15.75
CA PHE A 83 -4.54 8.21 -15.30
C PHE A 83 -5.93 7.73 -15.74
N GLY A 84 -6.84 8.66 -16.08
CA GLY A 84 -8.13 8.34 -16.68
C GLY A 84 -8.02 7.92 -18.14
N GLU A 85 -6.97 8.33 -18.85
CA GLU A 85 -6.63 7.81 -20.18
C GLU A 85 -5.83 6.51 -20.09
N GLU A 86 -4.76 6.51 -19.28
CA GLU A 86 -3.88 5.36 -19.08
C GLU A 86 -3.70 5.03 -17.59
N PRO A 87 -4.47 4.06 -17.05
CA PRO A 87 -4.34 3.66 -15.66
C PRO A 87 -2.93 3.12 -15.34
N PRO A 88 -2.26 3.64 -14.31
CA PRO A 88 -0.90 3.25 -13.94
C PRO A 88 -0.84 1.96 -13.10
N VAL A 89 -1.99 1.44 -12.65
CA VAL A 89 -2.09 0.21 -11.86
C VAL A 89 -3.26 -0.64 -12.35
N PHE A 90 -3.11 -1.96 -12.26
CA PHE A 90 -4.19 -2.92 -12.49
C PHE A 90 -4.30 -3.92 -11.35
N SER A 91 -5.51 -4.47 -11.16
CA SER A 91 -5.73 -5.59 -10.25
C SER A 91 -5.06 -6.85 -10.78
N ARG A 92 -4.38 -7.61 -9.90
CA ARG A 92 -3.92 -8.97 -10.20
C ARG A 92 -5.13 -9.84 -10.50
N PRO A 93 -5.12 -10.66 -11.57
CA PRO A 93 -6.15 -11.67 -11.76
C PRO A 93 -6.11 -12.62 -10.56
N ALA A 94 -7.26 -12.86 -9.93
CA ALA A 94 -7.39 -13.87 -8.90
C ALA A 94 -7.14 -15.24 -9.55
N ALA A 95 -6.19 -16.01 -9.00
CA ALA A 95 -6.02 -17.40 -9.40
C ALA A 95 -7.33 -18.14 -9.10
N THR A 96 -7.98 -18.68 -10.13
CA THR A 96 -9.12 -19.58 -9.97
C THR A 96 -8.67 -20.78 -9.12
N PRO A 97 -9.38 -21.14 -8.03
CA PRO A 97 -9.04 -22.33 -7.26
C PRO A 97 -9.23 -23.56 -8.16
N GLN A 98 -8.17 -24.34 -8.37
CA GLN A 98 -8.28 -25.68 -8.95
C GLN A 98 -9.02 -26.55 -7.95
N TYR A 99 -10.24 -26.98 -8.28
CA TYR A 99 -10.97 -27.99 -7.53
C TYR A 99 -10.25 -29.35 -7.65
N PRO A 100 -10.13 -30.14 -6.58
CA PRO A 100 -9.61 -31.50 -6.67
C PRO A 100 -10.56 -32.38 -7.50
N GLN A 101 -10.00 -33.10 -8.48
CA GLN A 101 -10.72 -34.12 -9.24
C GLN A 101 -11.12 -35.27 -8.29
N TYR A 102 -12.42 -35.52 -8.16
CA TYR A 102 -12.93 -36.72 -7.49
C TYR A 102 -12.76 -37.94 -8.40
N GLN A 103 -12.09 -38.97 -7.92
CA GLN A 103 -12.05 -40.29 -8.56
C GLN A 103 -13.40 -40.97 -8.43
N ALA A 104 -13.97 -41.40 -9.56
CA ALA A 104 -15.18 -42.21 -9.60
C ALA A 104 -14.88 -43.65 -9.12
N THR A 105 -15.53 -44.06 -8.02
CA THR A 105 -15.53 -45.44 -7.53
C THR A 105 -16.56 -46.27 -8.31
N GLY A 106 -16.10 -47.02 -9.31
CA GLY A 106 -16.87 -48.11 -9.94
C GLY A 106 -16.51 -49.48 -9.33
N PRO A 107 -17.40 -50.49 -9.41
CA PRO A 107 -17.18 -51.81 -8.80
C PRO A 107 -16.14 -52.67 -9.56
N PRO A 108 -15.49 -53.63 -8.90
CA PRO A 108 -14.34 -54.34 -9.45
C PRO A 108 -14.79 -55.43 -10.43
N THR A 109 -14.25 -55.43 -11.64
CA THR A 109 -14.32 -56.60 -12.54
C THR A 109 -12.92 -57.12 -12.76
N THR A 110 -12.70 -58.37 -12.38
CA THR A 110 -11.48 -59.13 -12.54
C THR A 110 -11.35 -59.67 -13.97
N SER A 111 -10.26 -59.39 -14.69
CA SER A 111 -9.62 -60.35 -15.62
C SER A 111 -8.32 -59.81 -16.26
N TYR A 112 -7.23 -60.45 -15.85
CA TYR A 112 -6.04 -60.90 -16.59
C TYR A 112 -5.74 -60.39 -18.02
N MET A 113 -4.58 -59.73 -18.21
CA MET A 113 -3.44 -60.15 -19.08
C MET A 113 -2.35 -59.06 -19.20
N PRO A 114 -1.04 -59.37 -19.19
CA PRO A 114 0.04 -58.41 -19.39
C PRO A 114 0.73 -58.53 -20.78
N GLY A 115 1.12 -57.41 -21.40
CA GLY A 115 1.96 -57.46 -22.60
C GLY A 115 2.31 -56.13 -23.30
N MET A 116 3.54 -55.66 -23.03
CA MET A 116 4.50 -54.99 -23.94
C MET A 116 4.28 -53.54 -24.48
N PRO A 117 5.36 -52.85 -24.89
CA PRO A 117 5.50 -51.38 -24.86
C PRO A 117 5.70 -50.68 -26.23
N ALA A 118 5.80 -49.34 -26.15
CA ALA A 118 6.50 -48.40 -27.06
C ALA A 118 5.79 -47.85 -28.32
N GLY A 119 6.08 -46.57 -28.64
CA GLY A 119 5.82 -45.93 -29.94
C GLY A 119 5.08 -44.58 -29.86
N VAL A 120 5.76 -43.42 -29.76
CA VAL A 120 6.19 -42.52 -30.85
C VAL A 120 5.06 -41.62 -31.43
N THR A 121 5.20 -40.30 -31.16
CA THR A 121 4.87 -39.03 -31.90
C THR A 121 4.29 -39.07 -33.35
N PRO A 122 3.91 -37.93 -34.03
CA PRO A 122 3.41 -36.58 -33.61
C PRO A 122 2.39 -35.86 -34.58
N TYR A 123 1.84 -34.69 -34.14
CA TYR A 123 1.40 -33.47 -34.91
C TYR A 123 0.24 -33.53 -35.95
N PRO A 124 -0.26 -32.41 -36.54
CA PRO A 124 -0.57 -31.02 -36.06
C PRO A 124 -1.90 -30.39 -36.64
N SER A 125 -2.21 -29.14 -36.22
CA SER A 125 -2.96 -28.04 -36.94
C SER A 125 -4.44 -28.24 -37.33
N GLY A 126 -5.37 -27.27 -37.36
CA GLY A 126 -5.40 -25.82 -37.11
C GLY A 126 -6.79 -25.25 -37.51
N HIS A 127 -7.13 -24.08 -36.94
CA HIS A 127 -7.99 -23.00 -37.48
C HIS A 127 -9.54 -22.97 -37.34
N THR A 128 -9.98 -21.72 -37.09
CA THR A 128 -11.23 -21.00 -37.44
C THR A 128 -12.52 -21.14 -36.61
N ASN A 129 -12.71 -20.14 -35.74
CA ASN A 129 -13.86 -19.24 -35.52
C ASN A 129 -15.31 -19.72 -35.82
N ALA A 130 -16.18 -19.73 -34.80
CA ALA A 130 -17.44 -18.98 -34.73
C ALA A 130 -18.37 -19.52 -33.61
N GLY A 131 -18.92 -18.60 -32.80
CA GLY A 131 -20.30 -18.69 -32.27
C GLY A 131 -20.57 -19.47 -30.98
N GLY A 132 -20.82 -18.73 -29.90
CA GLY A 132 -21.88 -19.00 -28.92
C GLY A 132 -21.55 -19.86 -27.71
N PHE A 133 -21.61 -19.28 -26.50
CA PHE A 133 -21.97 -19.94 -25.21
C PHE A 133 -22.41 -18.83 -24.21
N PRO A 134 -23.05 -19.15 -23.07
CA PRO A 134 -24.32 -18.60 -22.62
C PRO A 134 -24.13 -17.72 -21.37
N GLY A 135 -25.17 -16.97 -21.02
CA GLY A 135 -25.16 -16.07 -19.86
C GLY A 135 -25.17 -16.78 -18.51
N TYR A 136 -24.47 -16.18 -17.55
CA TYR A 136 -24.66 -16.38 -16.11
C TYR A 136 -25.12 -15.06 -15.47
N PRO A 137 -25.99 -15.11 -14.44
CA PRO A 137 -26.61 -13.91 -13.87
C PRO A 137 -25.86 -13.37 -12.66
N TYR A 138 -25.96 -12.05 -12.45
CA TYR A 138 -25.63 -11.35 -11.21
C TYR A 138 -26.92 -11.02 -10.42
N PRO A 139 -26.87 -10.95 -9.07
CA PRO A 139 -28.01 -10.63 -8.22
C PRO A 139 -28.12 -9.12 -7.97
N HIS A 140 -29.36 -8.64 -7.83
CA HIS A 140 -29.70 -7.26 -7.48
C HIS A 140 -30.31 -7.17 -6.08
N SER A 141 -30.12 -5.97 -5.53
CA SER A 141 -30.58 -5.39 -4.28
C SER A 141 -32.10 -5.15 -4.16
N THR A 142 -32.59 -5.38 -2.95
CA THR A 142 -33.45 -4.50 -2.11
C THR A 142 -34.52 -3.60 -2.74
N SER A 143 -35.81 -3.87 -2.44
CA SER A 143 -36.85 -2.85 -2.17
C SER A 143 -38.13 -3.47 -1.56
N TYR A 144 -38.79 -2.70 -0.69
CA TYR A 144 -40.01 -2.99 0.09
C TYR A 144 -41.29 -3.29 -0.74
N PRO A 145 -42.35 -3.86 -0.12
CA PRO A 145 -43.52 -4.39 -0.83
C PRO A 145 -44.74 -3.44 -0.84
N PRO A 146 -45.64 -3.58 -1.82
CA PRO A 146 -47.04 -3.22 -1.68
C PRO A 146 -47.94 -4.44 -1.59
N THR A 147 -49.07 -4.21 -0.92
CA THR A 147 -50.18 -5.12 -0.68
C THR A 147 -51.00 -5.37 -1.95
N THR A 148 -51.59 -6.56 -2.09
CA THR A 148 -53.00 -6.84 -2.48
C THR A 148 -53.13 -8.21 -3.15
N GLY A 149 -54.23 -8.91 -2.87
CA GLY A 149 -54.86 -9.77 -3.88
C GLY A 149 -54.78 -11.29 -3.72
N THR A 150 -55.79 -11.82 -3.03
CA THR A 150 -56.58 -13.03 -3.39
C THR A 150 -55.96 -14.43 -3.46
N ALA A 151 -56.56 -15.28 -2.62
CA ALA A 151 -57.01 -16.65 -2.87
C ALA A 151 -55.95 -17.73 -3.13
N GLN A 152 -55.83 -18.66 -2.18
CA GLN A 152 -55.71 -20.08 -2.49
C GLN A 152 -56.06 -20.97 -1.29
N HIS A 153 -56.64 -22.11 -1.64
CA HIS A 153 -57.27 -23.14 -0.81
C HIS A 153 -56.27 -24.06 -0.08
N THR A 154 -56.83 -24.82 0.87
CA THR A 154 -56.48 -26.16 1.41
C THR A 154 -56.02 -26.19 2.88
N PRO A 155 -56.11 -27.33 3.59
CA PRO A 155 -57.31 -28.14 3.84
C PRO A 155 -57.52 -28.47 5.35
N TYR A 156 -58.75 -28.86 5.70
CA TYR A 156 -59.16 -29.38 7.02
C TYR A 156 -58.54 -30.76 7.35
N PRO A 157 -58.38 -31.12 8.64
CA PRO A 157 -58.38 -32.50 9.08
C PRO A 157 -59.77 -32.96 9.57
N SER A 158 -60.15 -34.17 9.13
CA SER A 158 -61.17 -35.10 9.64
C SER A 158 -61.05 -35.35 11.16
N GLN A 159 -62.04 -35.68 12.00
CA GLN A 159 -63.32 -36.44 11.98
C GLN A 159 -63.89 -36.35 13.44
N PRO A 160 -64.98 -37.02 13.92
CA PRO A 160 -66.13 -37.72 13.30
C PRO A 160 -67.50 -37.18 13.80
N PRO A 161 -68.66 -37.73 13.34
CA PRO A 161 -69.97 -37.11 13.54
C PRO A 161 -70.70 -37.64 14.79
N ALA A 162 -71.38 -36.74 15.52
CA ALA A 162 -72.34 -37.12 16.55
C ALA A 162 -73.73 -36.53 16.22
N ALA A 163 -74.70 -37.44 16.36
CA ALA A 163 -76.11 -37.35 16.04
C ALA A 163 -76.81 -36.03 16.38
N ALA A 164 -77.71 -35.65 15.47
CA ALA A 164 -78.80 -34.73 15.71
C ALA A 164 -79.68 -35.21 16.88
N VAL A 165 -79.81 -34.36 17.91
CA VAL A 165 -81.01 -34.27 18.73
C VAL A 165 -81.22 -32.78 18.98
N GLY A 166 -82.31 -32.22 18.45
CA GLY A 166 -82.75 -30.87 18.83
C GLY A 166 -83.06 -30.82 20.33
N PRO A 167 -83.29 -29.61 20.85
CA PRO A 167 -84.70 -29.26 20.88
C PRO A 167 -84.98 -27.92 20.21
N ALA A 168 -86.19 -27.90 19.66
CA ALA A 168 -87.09 -26.76 19.61
C ALA A 168 -86.45 -25.38 19.43
N ARG A 169 -86.64 -24.86 18.22
CA ARG A 169 -86.92 -23.44 18.02
C ARG A 169 -88.01 -23.05 19.00
N ASP A 170 -87.62 -22.39 20.08
CA ASP A 170 -88.51 -21.50 20.81
C ASP A 170 -87.95 -20.08 20.68
N GLY A 171 -88.77 -19.23 20.08
CA GLY A 171 -88.44 -17.91 19.61
C GLY A 171 -88.48 -16.88 20.72
N THR A 172 -87.65 -17.04 21.75
CA THR A 172 -87.37 -15.96 22.68
C THR A 172 -85.88 -15.96 22.95
N ILE A 173 -85.17 -15.01 22.35
CA ILE A 173 -83.83 -14.67 22.80
C ILE A 173 -83.99 -14.26 24.27
N THR A 174 -83.65 -15.14 25.21
CA THR A 174 -83.78 -14.82 26.63
C THR A 174 -82.82 -13.69 26.93
N GLU A 175 -83.25 -12.76 27.78
CA GLU A 175 -82.46 -11.57 28.13
C GLU A 175 -81.06 -11.96 28.64
N ASP A 176 -80.95 -13.12 29.29
CA ASP A 176 -79.69 -13.69 29.77
C ASP A 176 -78.72 -14.10 28.67
N MET A 177 -79.19 -14.58 27.51
CA MET A 177 -78.33 -14.90 26.36
C MET A 177 -77.80 -13.62 25.68
N ILE A 178 -78.62 -12.56 25.59
CA ILE A 178 -78.17 -11.25 25.09
C ILE A 178 -77.18 -10.62 26.07
N ARG A 179 -77.47 -10.67 27.37
CA ARG A 179 -76.56 -10.18 28.42
C ARG A 179 -75.23 -10.92 28.39
N ALA A 180 -75.23 -12.26 28.28
CA ALA A 180 -74.01 -13.05 28.16
C ALA A 180 -73.21 -12.70 26.89
N SER A 181 -73.89 -12.50 25.76
CA SER A 181 -73.25 -12.10 24.50
C SER A 181 -72.65 -10.69 24.57
N LEU A 182 -73.36 -9.72 25.15
CA LEU A 182 -72.86 -8.37 25.36
C LEU A 182 -71.69 -8.34 26.35
N ILE A 183 -71.76 -9.09 27.45
CA ILE A 183 -70.67 -9.21 28.41
C ILE A 183 -69.44 -9.84 27.74
N SER A 184 -69.60 -10.89 26.93
CA SER A 184 -68.50 -11.47 26.15
C SER A 184 -67.93 -10.46 25.16
N ALA A 185 -68.77 -9.77 24.39
CA ALA A 185 -68.34 -8.79 23.40
C ALA A 185 -67.58 -7.61 24.03
N VAL A 186 -68.04 -7.11 25.18
CA VAL A 186 -67.36 -6.05 25.94
C VAL A 186 -66.06 -6.57 26.56
N SER A 187 -66.07 -7.78 27.12
CA SER A 187 -64.87 -8.41 27.70
C SER A 187 -63.80 -8.65 26.64
N ASP A 188 -64.21 -9.12 25.45
CA ASP A 188 -63.33 -9.31 24.31
C ASP A 188 -62.81 -7.98 23.79
N LYS A 189 -63.67 -6.96 23.68
CA LYS A 189 -63.25 -5.61 23.26
C LYS A 189 -62.25 -5.00 24.23
N LEU A 190 -62.46 -5.17 25.54
CA LEU A 190 -61.54 -4.73 26.58
C LEU A 190 -60.22 -5.50 26.50
N ARG A 191 -60.27 -6.83 26.32
CA ARG A 191 -59.08 -7.66 26.14
C ARG A 191 -58.27 -7.25 24.90
N TRP A 192 -58.94 -6.95 23.79
CA TRP A 192 -58.29 -6.45 22.57
C TRP A 192 -57.62 -5.10 22.79
N ARG A 193 -58.31 -4.15 23.43
CA ARG A 193 -57.73 -2.82 23.74
C ARG A 193 -56.57 -2.91 24.72
N MET A 194 -56.69 -3.74 25.75
CA MET A 194 -55.61 -3.97 26.70
C MET A 194 -54.40 -4.62 26.04
N LYS A 195 -54.62 -5.59 25.14
CA LYS A 195 -53.54 -6.22 24.38
C LYS A 195 -52.86 -5.24 23.43
N GLU A 196 -53.61 -4.41 22.72
CA GLU A 196 -53.09 -3.37 21.84
C GLU A 196 -52.18 -2.37 22.58
N GLU A 197 -52.64 -1.87 23.74
CA GLU A 197 -51.85 -0.96 24.58
C GLU A 197 -50.61 -1.67 25.17
N MET A 198 -50.73 -2.93 25.57
CA MET A 198 -49.61 -3.72 26.08
C MET A 198 -48.58 -3.99 24.98
N ASP A 199 -49.01 -4.37 23.78
CA ASP A 199 -48.13 -4.60 22.63
C ASP A 199 -47.43 -3.31 22.20
N ARG A 200 -48.13 -2.16 22.27
CA ARG A 200 -47.54 -0.83 22.03
C ARG A 200 -46.50 -0.47 23.08
N ALA A 201 -46.83 -0.59 24.36
CA ALA A 201 -45.89 -0.29 25.45
C ALA A 201 -44.66 -1.21 25.41
N GLN A 202 -44.84 -2.49 25.05
CA GLN A 202 -43.75 -3.43 24.87
C GLN A 202 -42.83 -3.03 23.71
N ALA A 203 -43.40 -2.62 22.56
CA ALA A 203 -42.62 -2.15 21.43
C ALA A 203 -41.84 -0.86 21.75
N GLU A 204 -42.45 0.08 22.49
CA GLU A 204 -41.78 1.30 22.96
C GLU A 204 -40.64 0.98 23.93
N LEU A 205 -40.83 0.04 24.85
CA LEU A 205 -39.79 -0.43 25.79
C LEU A 205 -38.63 -1.09 25.04
N ASP A 206 -38.93 -1.97 24.08
CA ASP A 206 -37.91 -2.65 23.27
C ASP A 206 -37.12 -1.65 22.42
N ALA A 207 -37.77 -0.61 21.88
CA ALA A 207 -37.11 0.47 21.17
C ALA A 207 -36.17 1.27 22.09
N LEU A 208 -36.64 1.66 23.27
CA LEU A 208 -35.83 2.37 24.27
C LEU A 208 -34.62 1.54 24.71
N LYS A 209 -34.81 0.26 24.96
CA LYS A 209 -33.72 -0.65 25.35
C LYS A 209 -32.63 -0.75 24.29
N ARG A 210 -33.01 -0.81 23.00
CA ARG A 210 -32.03 -0.75 21.89
C ARG A 210 -31.27 0.56 21.88
N THR A 211 -31.95 1.69 22.08
CA THR A 211 -31.28 3.00 22.14
C THR A 211 -30.34 3.12 23.34
N GLU A 212 -30.69 2.55 24.49
CA GLU A 212 -29.82 2.49 25.67
C GLU A 212 -28.56 1.67 25.39
N GLU A 213 -28.71 0.49 24.78
CA GLU A 213 -27.57 -0.36 24.41
C GLU A 213 -26.64 0.33 23.41
N ASP A 214 -27.21 1.01 22.41
CA ASP A 214 -26.42 1.75 21.41
C ASP A 214 -25.71 2.96 22.04
N LEU A 215 -26.37 3.67 22.95
CA LEU A 215 -25.77 4.77 23.69
C LEU A 215 -24.64 4.27 24.61
N LYS A 216 -24.82 3.12 25.26
CA LYS A 216 -23.79 2.51 26.11
C LYS A 216 -22.57 2.06 25.30
N LYS A 217 -22.78 1.46 24.13
CA LYS A 217 -21.68 1.14 23.20
C LYS A 217 -20.99 2.41 22.70
N GLY A 218 -21.75 3.46 22.39
CA GLY A 218 -21.24 4.78 22.03
C GLY A 218 -20.37 5.37 23.12
N HIS A 219 -20.82 5.34 24.37
CA HIS A 219 -20.08 5.83 25.52
C HIS A 219 -18.76 5.08 25.71
N GLN A 220 -18.78 3.74 25.69
CA GLN A 220 -17.56 2.92 25.79
C GLN A 220 -16.57 3.23 24.65
N LYS A 221 -17.08 3.45 23.43
CA LYS A 221 -16.24 3.82 22.28
C LYS A 221 -15.59 5.19 22.48
N LEU A 222 -16.34 6.18 22.97
CA LEU A 222 -15.80 7.51 23.27
C LEU A 222 -14.76 7.45 24.38
N GLU A 223 -15.00 6.66 25.43
CA GLU A 223 -14.05 6.48 26.52
C GLU A 223 -12.73 5.86 26.04
N MET A 224 -12.80 4.83 25.19
CA MET A 224 -11.61 4.27 24.53
C MET A 224 -10.89 5.29 23.65
N MET A 225 -11.63 6.11 22.89
CA MET A 225 -11.03 7.14 22.05
C MET A 225 -10.33 8.22 22.87
N VAL A 226 -10.92 8.66 23.97
CA VAL A 226 -10.31 9.63 24.88
C VAL A 226 -9.03 9.06 25.49
N SER A 227 -9.07 7.82 25.98
CA SER A 227 -7.87 7.16 26.51
C SER A 227 -6.76 7.01 25.46
N ASN A 228 -7.11 6.72 24.21
CA ASN A 228 -6.13 6.64 23.12
C ASN A 228 -5.53 8.01 22.81
N LEU A 229 -6.34 9.06 22.78
CA LEU A 229 -5.88 10.43 22.54
C LEU A 229 -4.96 10.91 23.67
N ASP A 230 -5.26 10.59 24.93
CA ASP A 230 -4.39 10.92 26.06
C ASP A 230 -3.03 10.22 25.95
N GLN A 231 -3.02 8.95 25.52
CA GLN A 231 -1.78 8.21 25.28
C GLN A 231 -0.99 8.80 24.11
N GLU A 232 -1.65 9.11 22.99
CA GLU A 232 -1.00 9.75 21.83
C GLU A 232 -0.43 11.13 22.20
N MET A 233 -1.14 11.91 23.02
CA MET A 233 -0.66 13.21 23.49
C MET A 233 0.61 13.05 24.33
N ALA A 234 0.64 12.09 25.25
CA ALA A 234 1.82 11.80 26.06
C ALA A 234 3.02 11.33 25.22
N ASP A 235 2.76 10.49 24.21
CA ASP A 235 3.81 10.00 23.31
C ASP A 235 4.36 11.13 22.43
N VAL A 236 3.51 12.02 21.93
CA VAL A 236 3.93 13.20 21.17
C VAL A 236 4.74 14.15 22.04
N GLU A 237 4.31 14.42 23.28
CA GLU A 237 5.04 15.29 24.22
C GLU A 237 6.44 14.74 24.52
N LYS A 238 6.54 13.42 24.76
CA LYS A 238 7.83 12.74 24.94
C LYS A 238 8.71 12.84 23.69
N ASN A 239 8.14 12.68 22.50
CA ASN A 239 8.90 12.80 21.25
C ASN A 239 9.41 14.23 21.04
N ILE A 240 8.60 15.25 21.37
CA ILE A 240 9.01 16.65 21.32
C ILE A 240 10.20 16.89 22.27
N GLU A 241 10.16 16.35 23.49
CA GLU A 241 11.27 16.47 24.45
C GLU A 241 12.57 15.84 23.91
N VAL A 242 12.49 14.62 23.36
CA VAL A 242 13.64 13.93 22.76
C VAL A 242 14.22 14.73 21.59
N LEU A 243 13.36 15.26 20.72
CA LEU A 243 13.79 16.05 19.57
C LEU A 243 14.46 17.36 20.01
N ARG A 244 13.90 18.06 21.01
CA ARG A 244 14.53 19.27 21.56
C ARG A 244 15.91 18.99 22.13
N LYS A 245 16.05 17.91 22.90
CA LYS A 245 17.35 17.50 23.44
C LYS A 245 18.36 17.19 22.33
N LYS A 246 17.92 16.55 21.24
CA LYS A 246 18.76 16.26 20.08
C LYS A 246 19.15 17.52 19.32
N ASP A 247 18.25 18.48 19.21
CA ASP A 247 18.50 19.78 18.58
C ASP A 247 19.54 20.58 19.39
N ASP A 248 19.44 20.56 20.72
CA ASP A 248 20.44 21.16 21.61
C ASP A 248 21.81 20.46 21.48
N GLU A 249 21.83 19.12 21.47
CA GLU A 249 23.06 18.33 21.27
C GLU A 249 23.75 18.66 19.93
N LEU A 250 22.96 18.80 18.85
CA LEU A 250 23.46 19.15 17.52
C LEU A 250 23.94 20.60 17.46
N SER A 251 23.20 21.53 18.08
CA SER A 251 23.58 22.95 18.12
C SER A 251 24.92 23.13 18.84
N ILE A 252 25.13 22.45 19.98
CA ILE A 252 26.40 22.45 20.71
C ILE A 252 27.52 21.85 19.85
N ALA A 253 27.25 20.74 19.15
CA ALA A 253 28.23 20.12 18.26
C ALA A 253 28.61 21.03 17.09
N LEU A 254 27.65 21.76 16.51
CA LEU A 254 27.88 22.73 15.44
C LEU A 254 28.72 23.91 15.93
N GLU A 255 28.40 24.50 17.09
CA GLU A 255 29.18 25.60 17.67
C GLU A 255 30.63 25.17 17.97
N LYS A 256 30.80 23.92 18.45
CA LYS A 256 32.13 23.33 18.63
C LYS A 256 32.87 23.13 17.31
N MET A 257 32.19 22.73 16.24
CA MET A 257 32.81 22.57 14.92
C MET A 257 33.15 23.92 14.28
N GLU A 258 32.29 24.93 14.45
CA GLU A 258 32.51 26.28 13.93
C GLU A 258 33.69 26.95 14.63
N SER A 259 33.79 26.83 15.96
CA SER A 259 34.96 27.31 16.71
C SER A 259 36.27 26.59 16.36
N GLN A 260 36.20 25.38 15.79
CA GLN A 260 37.36 24.63 15.29
C GLN A 260 37.65 24.86 13.80
N SER A 261 36.75 25.55 13.07
CA SER A 261 36.79 25.65 11.61
C SER A 261 37.92 26.50 11.03
N GLU A 262 38.52 27.40 11.82
CA GLU A 262 39.63 28.24 11.34
C GLU A 262 40.93 27.45 11.07
N ASN A 263 41.03 26.19 11.52
CA ASN A 263 42.23 25.34 11.35
C ASN A 263 41.97 24.00 10.65
N ASN A 264 40.78 23.76 10.09
CA ASN A 264 40.46 22.46 9.50
C ASN A 264 41.04 22.34 8.09
N ASP A 265 42.28 21.83 8.00
CA ASP A 265 42.81 21.30 6.75
C ASP A 265 41.91 20.14 6.28
N ILE A 266 41.42 20.21 5.05
CA ILE A 266 40.53 19.21 4.46
C ILE A 266 41.21 17.82 4.48
N ASP A 267 42.54 17.81 4.42
CA ASP A 267 43.38 16.61 4.45
C ASP A 267 43.39 15.91 5.82
N GLU A 268 42.97 16.59 6.91
CA GLU A 268 42.78 15.97 8.22
C GLU A 268 41.39 15.36 8.39
N VAL A 269 40.38 15.92 7.71
CA VAL A 269 38.99 15.44 7.80
C VAL A 269 38.78 14.20 6.93
N VAL A 270 39.41 14.16 5.75
CA VAL A 270 39.25 13.06 4.79
C VAL A 270 40.49 12.16 4.79
N VAL A 271 40.60 11.33 5.82
CA VAL A 271 41.69 10.35 5.95
C VAL A 271 41.24 8.94 5.55
N PRO A 272 42.13 8.16 4.90
CA PRO A 272 41.87 6.74 4.65
C PRO A 272 41.65 5.95 5.94
N THR A 273 40.84 4.89 5.86
CA THR A 273 40.39 4.07 7.00
C THR A 273 41.53 3.48 7.84
N ALA A 274 42.72 3.28 7.27
CA ALA A 274 43.87 2.72 7.98
C ALA A 274 45.15 3.52 7.67
N PRO A 275 46.12 3.57 8.61
CA PRO A 275 47.40 4.25 8.41
C PRO A 275 48.17 3.76 7.17
N LEU A 276 48.05 2.46 6.84
CA LEU A 276 48.68 1.87 5.66
C LEU A 276 48.09 2.43 4.35
N TYR A 277 46.78 2.64 4.29
CA TYR A 277 46.15 3.24 3.11
C TYR A 277 46.53 4.72 2.98
N LYS A 278 46.66 5.45 4.09
CA LYS A 278 47.20 6.82 4.11
C LYS A 278 48.62 6.85 3.55
N GLN A 279 49.46 5.89 3.94
CA GLN A 279 50.80 5.76 3.39
C GLN A 279 50.78 5.51 1.87
N ILE A 280 49.93 4.61 1.38
CA ILE A 280 49.81 4.32 -0.06
C ILE A 280 49.35 5.56 -0.84
N LEU A 281 48.35 6.29 -0.31
CA LEU A 281 47.85 7.52 -0.92
C LEU A 281 48.95 8.58 -1.05
N ASN A 282 49.70 8.81 0.03
CA ASN A 282 50.79 9.79 0.04
C ASN A 282 51.92 9.39 -0.92
N LEU A 283 52.31 8.10 -0.94
CA LEU A 283 53.33 7.60 -1.86
C LEU A 283 52.92 7.78 -3.32
N TYR A 284 51.65 7.53 -3.64
CA TYR A 284 51.12 7.72 -4.98
C TYR A 284 51.08 9.21 -5.36
N ALA A 285 50.60 10.08 -4.48
CA ALA A 285 50.57 11.51 -4.71
C ALA A 285 51.98 12.09 -4.94
N GLU A 286 52.95 11.69 -4.10
CA GLU A 286 54.34 12.14 -4.22
C GLU A 286 55.01 11.63 -5.51
N GLU A 287 54.67 10.42 -5.96
CA GLU A 287 55.19 9.86 -7.20
C GLU A 287 54.69 10.62 -8.43
N ASN A 288 53.40 10.93 -8.50
CA ASN A 288 52.82 11.75 -9.57
C ASN A 288 53.39 13.19 -9.54
N ALA A 289 53.57 13.77 -8.35
CA ALA A 289 54.17 15.11 -8.23
C ALA A 289 55.61 15.16 -8.76
N ILE A 290 56.37 14.06 -8.66
CA ILE A 290 57.70 13.96 -9.25
C ILE A 290 57.61 13.92 -10.79
N GLU A 291 56.65 13.18 -11.37
CA GLU A 291 56.46 13.16 -12.83
C GLU A 291 56.17 14.56 -13.37
N ASP A 292 55.27 15.30 -12.72
CA ASP A 292 54.96 16.68 -13.07
C ASP A 292 56.19 17.59 -12.93
N THR A 293 56.96 17.42 -11.85
CA THR A 293 58.18 18.20 -11.63
C THR A 293 59.21 17.95 -12.74
N ILE A 294 59.41 16.69 -13.15
CA ILE A 294 60.32 16.34 -14.26
C ILE A 294 59.81 16.95 -15.57
N PHE A 295 58.49 16.91 -15.81
CA PHE A 295 57.89 17.53 -17.00
C PHE A 295 58.17 19.04 -17.07
N TYR A 296 57.94 19.78 -15.98
CA TYR A 296 58.19 21.22 -15.94
C TYR A 296 59.69 21.57 -15.95
N LEU A 297 60.55 20.74 -15.38
CA LEU A 297 62.01 20.86 -15.56
C LEU A 297 62.40 20.72 -17.04
N GLY A 298 61.75 19.81 -17.77
CA GLY A 298 61.95 19.66 -19.21
C GLY A 298 61.48 20.88 -20.00
N GLU A 299 60.35 21.48 -19.61
CA GLU A 299 59.91 22.77 -20.16
C GLU A 299 60.89 23.91 -19.87
N ALA A 300 61.39 24.01 -18.64
CA ALA A 300 62.33 25.04 -18.24
C ALA A 300 63.63 24.99 -19.04
N LEU A 301 64.14 23.77 -19.33
CA LEU A 301 65.30 23.58 -20.21
C LEU A 301 65.00 24.03 -21.65
N ARG A 302 63.81 23.71 -22.19
CA ARG A 302 63.41 24.14 -23.54
C ARG A 302 63.29 25.66 -23.68
N ARG A 303 62.96 26.35 -22.59
CA ARG A 303 62.82 27.82 -22.52
C ARG A 303 64.11 28.52 -22.11
N ASP A 304 65.22 27.79 -22.00
CA ASP A 304 66.54 28.32 -21.62
C ASP A 304 66.56 29.02 -20.24
N VAL A 305 65.66 28.60 -19.33
CA VAL A 305 65.58 29.11 -17.95
C VAL A 305 66.60 28.40 -17.04
N ILE A 306 66.95 27.15 -17.38
CA ILE A 306 67.92 26.33 -16.64
C ILE A 306 68.93 25.70 -17.59
N ASP A 307 70.17 25.59 -17.13
CA ASP A 307 71.23 24.92 -17.88
C ASP A 307 71.05 23.39 -17.92
N LEU A 308 71.59 22.77 -18.97
CA LEU A 308 71.56 21.32 -19.15
C LEU A 308 72.15 20.55 -17.94
N GLU A 309 73.23 21.07 -17.35
CA GLU A 309 73.87 20.43 -16.20
C GLU A 309 72.95 20.42 -14.97
N VAL A 310 72.26 21.54 -14.72
CA VAL A 310 71.30 21.68 -13.61
C VAL A 310 70.11 20.74 -13.84
N PHE A 311 69.57 20.71 -15.07
CA PHE A 311 68.50 19.79 -15.45
C PHE A 311 68.87 18.32 -15.21
N LEU A 312 70.02 17.85 -15.72
CA LEU A 312 70.45 16.46 -15.59
C LEU A 312 70.67 16.06 -14.12
N LYS A 313 71.21 16.97 -13.31
CA LYS A 313 71.39 16.75 -11.87
C LYS A 313 70.05 16.55 -11.16
N HIS A 314 69.08 17.43 -11.39
CA HIS A 314 67.78 17.38 -10.72
C HIS A 314 66.91 16.22 -11.22
N VAL A 315 66.87 15.95 -12.53
CA VAL A 315 66.15 14.78 -13.06
C VAL A 315 66.72 13.49 -12.50
N ARG A 316 68.04 13.34 -12.44
CA ARG A 316 68.66 12.13 -11.87
C ARG A 316 68.31 11.94 -10.38
N LEU A 317 68.27 13.02 -9.60
CA LEU A 317 67.87 12.97 -8.19
C LEU A 317 66.39 12.59 -8.04
N LEU A 318 65.52 13.22 -8.82
CA LEU A 318 64.08 12.98 -8.82
C LEU A 318 63.74 11.55 -9.28
N SER A 319 64.37 11.05 -10.34
CA SER A 319 64.18 9.66 -10.79
C SER A 319 64.63 8.63 -9.75
N ARG A 320 65.71 8.92 -9.00
CA ARG A 320 66.13 8.07 -7.86
C ARG A 320 65.07 8.03 -6.77
N LYS A 321 64.48 9.19 -6.44
CA LYS A 321 63.40 9.31 -5.45
C LYS A 321 62.14 8.60 -5.94
N GLN A 322 61.77 8.78 -7.20
CA GLN A 322 60.64 8.09 -7.85
C GLN A 322 60.79 6.57 -7.75
N PHE A 323 61.98 6.03 -8.04
CA PHE A 323 62.26 4.60 -7.91
C PHE A 323 62.02 4.10 -6.48
N GLN A 324 62.50 4.83 -5.47
CA GLN A 324 62.28 4.48 -4.06
C GLN A 324 60.79 4.50 -3.68
N LEU A 325 60.05 5.52 -4.13
CA LEU A 325 58.61 5.64 -3.89
C LEU A 325 57.83 4.49 -4.56
N ARG A 326 58.14 4.15 -5.81
CA ARG A 326 57.52 3.01 -6.51
C ARG A 326 57.79 1.69 -5.81
N ALA A 327 59.03 1.43 -5.41
CA ALA A 327 59.40 0.23 -4.68
C ALA A 327 58.69 0.14 -3.32
N LEU A 328 58.60 1.24 -2.59
CA LEU A 328 57.91 1.31 -1.31
C LEU A 328 56.39 1.15 -1.47
N MET A 329 55.80 1.73 -2.51
CA MET A 329 54.38 1.60 -2.84
C MET A 329 54.02 0.14 -3.17
N GLN A 330 54.84 -0.56 -3.97
CA GLN A 330 54.64 -1.98 -4.26
C GLN A 330 54.66 -2.82 -2.97
N LYS A 331 55.63 -2.57 -2.09
CA LYS A 331 55.71 -3.26 -0.79
C LYS A 331 54.47 -2.98 0.07
N ALA A 332 54.04 -1.72 0.18
CA ALA A 332 52.88 -1.32 0.97
C ALA A 332 51.56 -1.93 0.44
N ARG A 333 51.37 -1.95 -0.89
CA ARG A 333 50.20 -2.58 -1.53
C ARG A 333 50.13 -4.08 -1.28
N LYS A 334 51.26 -4.77 -1.42
CA LYS A 334 51.36 -6.20 -1.11
C LYS A 334 51.01 -6.50 0.35
N THR A 335 51.50 -5.67 1.29
CA THR A 335 51.15 -5.78 2.71
C THR A 335 49.67 -5.48 2.97
N ALA A 336 49.05 -4.60 2.19
CA ALA A 336 47.62 -4.28 2.27
C ALA A 336 46.71 -5.34 1.59
N GLY A 337 47.27 -6.37 0.95
CA GLY A 337 46.50 -7.34 0.17
C GLY A 337 45.91 -6.78 -1.12
N LEU A 338 46.41 -5.63 -1.58
CA LEU A 338 46.06 -5.03 -2.86
C LEU A 338 46.91 -5.65 -3.97
N SER A 339 46.35 -5.81 -5.17
CA SER A 339 47.10 -6.30 -6.32
C SER A 339 48.29 -5.39 -6.64
N ASP A 340 49.38 -6.03 -7.10
CA ASP A 340 50.54 -5.33 -7.63
C ASP A 340 50.10 -4.45 -8.82
N LEU A 341 50.61 -3.22 -8.86
CA LEU A 341 50.49 -2.39 -10.05
C LEU A 341 51.68 -2.74 -10.96
N TYR A 342 51.34 -3.18 -12.17
CA TYR A 342 52.20 -3.69 -13.25
C TYR A 342 52.52 -5.18 -13.20
#